data_AF-A0A8H5VX85-F1
#
_entry.id   AF-A0A8H5VX85-F1
#
_cell.length_a   1.000
_cell.length_b   1.000
_cell.length_c   1.000
_cell.angle_alpha   90.00
_cell.angle_beta   90.00
_cell.angle_gamma   90.00
#
_symmetry.space_group_name_H-M   'P 1'
#
loop_
_entity.id
_entity.type
_entity.pdbx_description
1 polymer ?
#
loop_
_entity_poly.entity_id
_entity_poly.type
_entity_poly.pdbx_seq_one_letter_code
_entity_poly.pdbx_strand_id
1 'polypeptide(L)'
;MWTSYLVDKNLCKPLNEVVDSDIAGWGVIAAFTASTLLNLSTIILGYLFNALPVSKGDPTFVDRWFLEILYLRKPGDPGPAIELSPMLGGQIRNRTGQASTTQQSTETLISTDPTISTVTTGSQRPTSSSQNRLALRSNTNQAVTQSAQDPRQDPIAPGIDSGSDGYNSGTWDTALEVLVLGMSDQQLITGMALLIPTLLMTMGLHGLNKTLSVYSFKVVTMLAYFSFIVQLCSLTVVKKRTNTGRYMRRFRACTMSLFLSLLVPCMIVSESVTFRFNSNISVKCALENLHLIDPNRPGYTSISDEAIILFNLVVLISVILLGYYRVVFSRLHQTGNNLESMFWERLGLDDFKSSILFQIIWMIFYFVFGLANLYKFLIDKYADIGSIEPSFGQLVPLFLLVYPFISALEVVSRK
;
A
#
# COMPACT_ATOMS: atom_id res chain seq x y z
N MET A 1 27.01 13.40 -24.25
CA MET A 1 25.89 14.28 -23.83
C MET A 1 24.79 14.10 -24.85
N TRP A 2 23.68 13.45 -24.50
CA TRP A 2 22.61 13.17 -25.48
C TRP A 2 21.69 14.39 -25.58
N THR A 3 21.56 14.93 -26.78
CA THR A 3 20.65 16.04 -27.07
C THR A 3 19.19 15.58 -27.04
N SER A 4 18.30 16.54 -26.76
CA SER A 4 16.85 16.33 -26.81
C SER A 4 16.42 16.29 -28.27
N TYR A 5 15.89 15.17 -28.75
CA TYR A 5 15.55 15.02 -30.18
C TYR A 5 14.42 15.97 -30.62
N LEU A 6 13.63 16.48 -29.67
CA LEU A 6 12.65 17.53 -29.93
C LEU A 6 13.29 18.92 -30.06
N VAL A 7 14.45 19.15 -29.42
CA VAL A 7 15.29 20.35 -29.65
C VAL A 7 16.02 20.22 -30.98
N ASP A 8 16.59 19.06 -31.29
CA ASP A 8 17.32 18.81 -32.55
C ASP A 8 16.41 18.95 -33.79
N LYS A 9 15.13 18.54 -33.67
CA LYS A 9 14.09 18.77 -34.69
C LYS A 9 13.50 20.20 -34.69
N ASN A 10 13.99 21.11 -33.85
CA ASN A 10 13.48 22.48 -33.65
C ASN A 10 11.99 22.56 -33.23
N LEU A 11 11.43 21.49 -32.65
CA LEU A 11 10.04 21.42 -32.19
C LEU A 11 9.85 22.04 -30.80
N CYS A 12 10.83 21.84 -29.92
CA CYS A 12 10.84 22.38 -28.56
C CYS A 12 12.09 23.24 -28.34
N LYS A 13 11.95 24.30 -27.53
CA LYS A 13 13.11 25.03 -26.99
C LYS A 13 13.56 24.38 -25.68
N PRO A 14 14.87 24.30 -25.39
CA PRO A 14 15.34 23.92 -24.06
C PRO A 14 14.94 24.98 -23.04
N LEU A 15 14.79 24.57 -21.78
CA LEU A 15 14.65 25.48 -20.65
C LEU A 15 16.05 25.82 -20.11
N ASN A 16 16.25 27.10 -19.75
CA ASN A 16 17.47 27.56 -19.08
C ASN A 16 17.57 27.00 -17.65
N GLU A 17 16.43 26.72 -17.03
CA GLU A 17 16.30 26.17 -15.69
C GLU A 17 15.64 24.78 -15.80
N VAL A 18 16.44 23.73 -15.57
CA VAL A 18 16.00 22.33 -15.74
C VAL A 18 15.48 21.73 -14.44
N VAL A 19 15.91 22.24 -13.28
CA VAL A 19 15.53 21.74 -11.96
C VAL A 19 14.74 22.81 -11.22
N ASP A 20 13.47 22.55 -10.94
CA ASP A 20 12.71 23.33 -9.98
C ASP A 20 13.18 22.93 -8.57
N SER A 21 13.83 23.85 -7.86
CA SER A 21 14.49 23.55 -6.58
C SER A 21 13.52 23.26 -5.44
N ASP A 22 12.28 23.74 -5.52
CA ASP A 22 11.27 23.54 -4.47
C ASP A 22 10.49 22.23 -4.69
N ILE A 23 10.33 21.81 -5.94
CA ILE A 23 9.60 20.59 -6.32
C ILE A 23 10.51 19.35 -6.41
N ALA A 24 11.73 19.51 -6.94
CA ALA A 24 12.64 18.41 -7.28
C ALA A 24 14.07 18.60 -6.74
N GLY A 25 14.26 19.49 -5.76
CA GLY A 25 15.55 19.77 -5.12
C GLY A 25 16.09 18.63 -4.26
N TRP A 26 17.40 18.68 -4.00
CA TRP A 26 18.14 17.61 -3.31
C TRP A 26 17.62 17.30 -1.91
N GLY A 27 17.23 18.32 -1.12
CA GLY A 27 16.69 18.08 0.22
C GLY A 27 15.33 17.35 0.21
N VAL A 28 14.48 17.57 -0.81
CA VAL A 28 13.23 16.82 -0.97
C VAL A 28 13.51 15.35 -1.29
N ILE A 29 14.39 15.09 -2.26
CA ILE A 29 14.80 13.73 -2.65
C ILE A 29 15.43 12.99 -1.46
N ALA A 30 16.34 13.66 -0.73
CA ALA A 30 17.01 13.09 0.43
C ALA A 30 16.05 12.80 1.59
N ALA A 31 15.15 13.74 1.92
CA ALA A 31 14.18 13.56 3.00
C ALA A 31 13.18 12.43 2.71
N PHE A 32 12.66 12.34 1.48
CA PHE A 32 11.83 11.20 1.06
C PHE A 32 12.59 9.88 1.14
N THR A 33 13.78 9.81 0.55
CA THR A 33 14.61 8.58 0.54
C THR A 33 14.96 8.13 1.95
N ALA A 34 15.35 9.05 2.84
CA ALA A 34 15.62 8.78 4.24
C ALA A 34 14.36 8.32 4.99
N SER A 35 13.20 8.96 4.78
CA SER A 35 11.95 8.55 5.43
C SER A 35 11.49 7.16 4.97
N THR A 36 11.64 6.84 3.68
CA THR A 36 11.39 5.50 3.14
C THR A 36 12.34 4.45 3.73
N LEU A 37 13.65 4.74 3.79
CA LEU A 37 14.65 3.86 4.40
C LEU A 37 14.38 3.63 5.89
N LEU A 38 14.02 4.67 6.64
CA LEU A 38 13.69 4.58 8.07
C LEU A 38 12.44 3.73 8.32
N ASN A 39 11.37 3.91 7.53
CA ASN A 39 10.16 3.10 7.70
C ASN A 39 10.39 1.63 7.31
N LEU A 40 11.07 1.37 6.18
CA LEU A 40 11.45 0.00 5.78
C LEU A 40 12.33 -0.67 6.84
N SER A 41 13.31 0.05 7.40
CA SER A 41 14.16 -0.43 8.49
C SER A 41 13.35 -0.71 9.76
N THR A 42 12.39 0.16 10.11
CA THR A 42 11.52 -0.03 11.28
C THR A 42 10.64 -1.27 11.14
N ILE A 43 10.11 -1.53 9.93
CA ILE A 43 9.34 -2.74 9.61
C ILE A 43 10.22 -3.99 9.71
N ILE A 44 11.43 -3.97 9.14
CA ILE A 44 12.36 -5.10 9.20
C ILE A 44 12.79 -5.38 10.64
N LEU A 45 13.21 -4.38 11.41
CA LEU A 45 13.61 -4.55 12.81
C LEU A 45 12.45 -5.04 13.68
N GLY A 46 11.25 -4.48 13.50
CA GLY A 46 10.05 -4.95 14.20
C GLY A 46 9.72 -6.42 13.91
N TYR A 47 9.95 -6.89 12.68
CA TYR A 47 9.78 -8.29 12.31
C TYR A 47 10.86 -9.17 12.96
N LEU A 48 12.15 -8.78 12.86
CA LEU A 48 13.29 -9.52 13.41
C LEU A 48 13.24 -9.66 14.94
N PHE A 49 12.73 -8.66 15.65
CA PHE A 49 12.53 -8.71 17.10
C PHE A 49 11.15 -9.24 17.54
N ASN A 50 10.31 -9.70 16.60
CA ASN A 50 8.94 -10.17 16.86
C ASN A 50 8.06 -9.14 17.63
N ALA A 51 8.33 -7.85 17.43
CA ALA A 51 7.60 -6.73 18.02
C ALA A 51 6.45 -6.21 17.12
N LEU A 52 6.40 -6.66 15.86
CA LEU A 52 5.20 -6.50 15.04
C LEU A 52 4.09 -7.43 15.56
N PRO A 53 2.82 -6.98 15.60
CA PRO A 53 1.71 -7.80 16.07
C PRO A 53 1.31 -8.86 15.03
N VAL A 54 2.11 -9.93 14.95
CA VAL A 54 1.71 -11.22 14.36
C VAL A 54 0.36 -11.63 14.97
N SER A 55 -0.52 -12.22 14.16
CA SER A 55 -1.98 -12.07 14.26
C SER A 55 -2.67 -12.77 15.46
N LYS A 56 -2.06 -12.92 16.64
CA LYS A 56 -2.52 -13.74 17.80
C LYS A 56 -2.75 -15.23 17.49
N GLY A 57 -2.52 -15.67 16.26
CA GLY A 57 -2.21 -17.05 15.92
C GLY A 57 -0.71 -17.16 15.66
N ASP A 58 -0.20 -18.39 15.66
CA ASP A 58 1.20 -18.70 15.43
C ASP A 58 1.80 -18.00 14.18
N PRO A 59 3.09 -17.61 14.21
CA PRO A 59 3.81 -17.26 12.98
C PRO A 59 3.80 -18.46 12.03
N THR A 60 3.71 -18.17 10.73
CA THR A 60 3.68 -19.20 9.68
C THR A 60 4.92 -20.09 9.76
N PHE A 61 4.85 -21.30 9.20
CA PHE A 61 6.02 -22.18 9.15
C PHE A 61 7.24 -21.47 8.51
N VAL A 62 7.01 -20.71 7.43
CA VAL A 62 8.02 -19.91 6.73
C VAL A 62 8.62 -18.82 7.63
N ASP A 63 7.77 -18.04 8.32
CA ASP A 63 8.26 -16.97 9.22
C ASP A 63 9.04 -17.55 10.41
N ARG A 64 8.56 -18.66 10.99
CA ARG A 64 9.19 -19.34 12.13
C ARG A 64 10.56 -19.89 11.78
N TRP A 65 10.64 -20.66 10.69
CA TRP A 65 11.87 -21.28 10.19
C TRP A 65 12.94 -20.22 9.87
N PHE A 66 12.54 -19.08 9.29
CA PHE A 66 13.47 -17.99 8.99
C PHE A 66 13.99 -17.28 10.26
N LEU A 67 13.13 -17.00 11.24
CA LEU A 67 13.54 -16.40 12.52
C LEU A 67 14.43 -17.35 13.35
N GLU A 68 14.23 -18.66 13.22
CA GLU A 68 15.09 -19.68 13.84
C GLU A 68 16.47 -19.77 13.15
N ILE A 69 16.53 -19.72 11.82
CA ILE A 69 17.79 -19.66 11.05
C ILE A 69 18.63 -18.43 11.37
N LEU A 70 17.99 -17.29 11.65
CA LEU A 70 18.71 -16.06 12.03
C LEU A 70 19.23 -16.07 13.48
N TYR A 71 18.93 -17.10 14.28
CA TYR A 71 19.32 -17.22 15.70
C TYR A 71 18.86 -16.03 16.59
N LEU A 72 17.90 -15.22 16.13
CA LEU A 72 17.38 -14.06 16.87
C LEU A 72 16.28 -14.41 17.89
N ARG A 73 15.80 -15.67 17.90
CA ARG A 73 14.92 -16.19 18.96
C ARG A 73 15.70 -16.23 20.29
N LYS A 74 15.16 -15.57 21.33
CA LYS A 74 15.81 -15.50 22.65
C LYS A 74 16.20 -16.91 23.16
N PRO A 75 17.47 -17.16 23.53
CA PRO A 75 17.85 -18.41 24.17
C PRO A 75 17.19 -18.50 25.54
N GLY A 76 16.32 -19.49 25.74
CA GLY A 76 15.55 -19.70 26.96
C GLY A 76 14.08 -20.04 26.73
N ASP A 77 13.54 -19.75 25.54
CA ASP A 77 12.23 -20.27 25.11
C ASP A 77 12.41 -21.71 24.59
N PRO A 78 11.87 -22.75 25.27
CA PRO A 78 12.05 -24.14 24.86
C PRO A 78 11.25 -24.41 23.59
N GLY A 79 11.92 -24.28 22.45
CA GLY A 79 11.33 -24.56 21.14
C GLY A 79 10.67 -25.95 21.11
N PRO A 80 9.51 -26.10 20.46
CA PRO A 80 8.89 -27.41 20.32
C PRO A 80 9.89 -28.35 19.67
N ALA A 81 10.14 -29.50 20.29
CA ALA A 81 11.06 -30.49 19.74
C ALA A 81 10.65 -30.77 18.29
N ILE A 82 11.58 -30.55 17.35
CA ILE A 82 11.34 -30.78 15.92
C ILE A 82 11.33 -32.29 15.71
N GLU A 83 10.20 -32.90 16.04
CA GLU A 83 9.91 -34.31 15.80
C GLU A 83 9.77 -34.47 14.29
N LEU A 84 10.91 -34.73 13.64
CA LEU A 84 11.11 -34.71 12.18
C LEU A 84 10.47 -35.94 11.52
N SER A 85 9.17 -36.13 11.76
CA SER A 85 8.35 -37.22 11.25
C SER A 85 8.41 -37.23 9.72
N PRO A 86 8.78 -38.37 9.09
CA PRO A 86 9.07 -38.39 7.66
C PRO A 86 7.81 -38.18 6.84
N MET A 87 7.72 -37.03 6.14
CA MET A 87 6.63 -36.70 5.21
C MET A 87 6.53 -37.58 3.96
N LEU A 88 7.29 -38.69 3.89
CA LEU A 88 7.19 -39.73 2.87
C LEU A 88 6.43 -41.00 3.34
N GLY A 89 5.67 -40.91 4.44
CA GLY A 89 4.77 -41.97 4.93
C GLY A 89 3.50 -42.14 4.10
N GLY A 90 3.61 -42.57 2.84
CA GLY A 90 2.48 -42.76 1.93
C GLY A 90 1.46 -43.80 2.44
N GLN A 91 0.28 -43.35 2.89
CA GLN A 91 -0.73 -44.24 3.47
C GLN A 91 -1.51 -45.03 2.39
N ILE A 92 -0.91 -46.11 1.89
CA ILE A 92 -1.58 -47.11 1.02
C ILE A 92 -2.63 -47.86 1.86
N ARG A 93 -3.84 -47.28 1.94
CA ARG A 93 -4.96 -47.85 2.70
C ARG A 93 -5.66 -48.95 1.89
N ASN A 94 -5.10 -50.16 1.92
CA ASN A 94 -5.72 -51.36 1.36
C ASN A 94 -7.18 -51.49 1.84
N ARG A 95 -8.13 -51.48 0.89
CA ARG A 95 -9.57 -51.54 1.16
C ARG A 95 -10.18 -52.81 0.57
N THR A 96 -9.72 -53.96 1.04
CA THR A 96 -10.26 -55.28 0.65
C THR A 96 -11.51 -55.63 1.46
N GLY A 97 -12.62 -55.85 0.75
CA GLY A 97 -13.66 -56.81 1.12
C GLY A 97 -14.56 -56.50 2.30
N GLN A 98 -15.76 -56.00 2.00
CA GLN A 98 -16.98 -56.62 2.54
C GLN A 98 -18.14 -56.39 1.57
N ALA A 99 -18.82 -57.48 1.18
CA ALA A 99 -20.01 -57.47 0.34
C ALA A 99 -21.18 -58.04 1.14
N SER A 100 -22.34 -57.39 1.03
CA SER A 100 -23.64 -57.96 1.43
C SER A 100 -24.74 -57.36 0.55
N THR A 101 -25.55 -58.24 -0.04
CA THR A 101 -26.63 -57.91 -0.98
C THR A 101 -27.97 -57.82 -0.25
N THR A 102 -28.85 -56.90 -0.67
CA THR A 102 -30.33 -57.04 -0.59
C THR A 102 -30.96 -56.30 -1.77
N GLN A 103 -32.13 -56.75 -2.25
CA GLN A 103 -32.80 -56.29 -3.48
C GLN A 103 -34.20 -55.71 -3.19
N GLN A 104 -34.62 -54.71 -3.98
CA GLN A 104 -35.97 -54.44 -4.52
C GLN A 104 -35.92 -53.02 -5.16
N SER A 105 -36.41 -52.71 -6.37
CA SER A 105 -37.59 -53.13 -7.17
C SER A 105 -38.90 -52.52 -6.66
N THR A 106 -39.56 -51.59 -7.37
CA THR A 106 -39.17 -50.91 -8.64
C THR A 106 -39.68 -49.43 -8.71
N GLU A 107 -40.34 -48.78 -9.70
CA GLU A 107 -41.04 -49.14 -10.97
C GLU A 107 -41.06 -47.93 -11.97
N THR A 108 -42.12 -47.80 -12.78
CA THR A 108 -42.42 -46.90 -13.92
C THR A 108 -42.63 -45.39 -13.60
N LEU A 109 -42.26 -44.39 -14.43
CA LEU A 109 -42.60 -44.01 -15.84
C LEU A 109 -43.87 -43.11 -15.93
N ILE A 110 -43.83 -41.86 -16.44
CA ILE A 110 -44.18 -41.36 -17.82
C ILE A 110 -44.09 -39.79 -17.77
N SER A 111 -43.42 -39.06 -18.68
CA SER A 111 -43.91 -38.32 -19.89
C SER A 111 -45.08 -37.29 -19.65
N THR A 112 -45.25 -36.13 -20.32
CA THR A 112 -44.69 -35.50 -21.55
C THR A 112 -44.57 -33.95 -21.46
N ASP A 113 -43.85 -33.34 -22.41
CA ASP A 113 -43.93 -31.92 -22.87
C ASP A 113 -45.29 -31.58 -23.57
N PRO A 114 -45.54 -30.35 -24.10
CA PRO A 114 -45.22 -28.97 -23.65
C PRO A 114 -46.49 -28.05 -23.73
N THR A 115 -46.38 -26.70 -23.73
CA THR A 115 -47.02 -25.75 -24.71
C THR A 115 -47.01 -24.25 -24.28
N ILE A 116 -46.98 -23.37 -25.28
CA ILE A 116 -46.93 -21.89 -25.31
C ILE A 116 -48.23 -21.20 -24.84
N SER A 117 -48.14 -19.98 -24.26
CA SER A 117 -49.12 -18.89 -24.49
C SER A 117 -48.61 -17.49 -24.08
N THR A 118 -48.86 -16.49 -24.93
CA THR A 118 -48.60 -15.04 -24.71
C THR A 118 -49.88 -14.25 -24.50
N VAL A 119 -49.91 -13.29 -23.56
CA VAL A 119 -50.93 -12.22 -23.48
C VAL A 119 -50.27 -10.88 -23.13
N THR A 120 -50.86 -9.78 -23.58
CA THR A 120 -50.30 -8.41 -23.62
C THR A 120 -51.04 -7.45 -22.66
N THR A 121 -50.53 -6.21 -22.51
CA THR A 121 -51.11 -5.04 -21.82
C THR A 121 -51.00 -5.04 -20.27
N GLY A 122 -50.94 -3.89 -19.58
CA GLY A 122 -50.69 -2.51 -20.05
C GLY A 122 -51.21 -1.41 -19.10
N SER A 123 -50.79 -0.16 -19.36
CA SER A 123 -51.36 1.12 -18.85
C SER A 123 -50.86 1.74 -17.52
N GLN A 124 -51.00 3.08 -17.50
CA GLN A 124 -51.10 4.03 -16.36
C GLN A 124 -49.92 4.35 -15.41
N ARG A 125 -49.20 5.41 -15.79
CA ARG A 125 -48.88 6.59 -14.95
C ARG A 125 -50.19 7.23 -14.40
N PRO A 126 -50.18 8.07 -13.33
CA PRO A 126 -49.48 9.36 -13.33
C PRO A 126 -48.83 9.76 -11.97
N THR A 127 -48.72 11.07 -11.69
CA THR A 127 -47.71 11.72 -10.83
C THR A 127 -48.30 12.61 -9.73
N SER A 128 -47.44 13.02 -8.77
CA SER A 128 -47.63 14.12 -7.79
C SER A 128 -48.57 13.78 -6.61
N SER A 129 -48.57 14.50 -5.47
CA SER A 129 -47.88 15.75 -5.08
C SER A 129 -47.67 15.81 -3.54
N SER A 130 -47.15 16.93 -3.02
CA SER A 130 -47.41 17.45 -1.66
C SER A 130 -46.78 16.71 -0.45
N GLN A 131 -46.58 17.32 0.73
CA GLN A 131 -46.14 18.70 1.08
C GLN A 131 -45.65 18.72 2.55
N ASN A 132 -44.86 19.74 2.91
CA ASN A 132 -44.69 20.36 4.23
C ASN A 132 -45.10 19.62 5.53
N ARG A 133 -44.15 19.53 6.49
CA ARG A 133 -44.39 20.06 7.85
C ARG A 133 -43.10 20.38 8.62
N LEU A 134 -43.21 21.33 9.56
CA LEU A 134 -42.12 21.85 10.39
C LEU A 134 -42.28 21.43 11.87
N ALA A 135 -41.11 21.28 12.53
CA ALA A 135 -40.78 21.73 13.89
C ALA A 135 -41.39 21.06 15.16
N LEU A 136 -40.77 21.45 16.29
CA LEU A 136 -41.12 21.29 17.72
C LEU A 136 -40.98 19.92 18.42
N ARG A 137 -39.83 19.74 19.10
CA ARG A 137 -39.71 19.50 20.56
C ARG A 137 -38.24 19.78 20.95
N SER A 138 -37.91 20.77 21.78
CA SER A 138 -38.28 21.07 23.18
C SER A 138 -37.44 20.31 24.20
N ASN A 139 -36.76 21.07 25.07
CA ASN A 139 -35.90 20.60 26.15
C ASN A 139 -36.68 19.78 27.20
N THR A 140 -35.97 18.95 27.96
CA THR A 140 -36.30 18.65 29.36
C THR A 140 -35.01 18.39 30.12
N ASN A 141 -34.65 19.29 31.04
CA ASN A 141 -33.65 19.02 32.06
C ASN A 141 -34.34 18.35 33.24
N GLN A 142 -33.75 17.29 33.81
CA GLN A 142 -34.03 16.92 35.20
C GLN A 142 -32.83 16.20 35.81
N ALA A 143 -32.35 16.74 36.93
CA ALA A 143 -31.42 16.06 37.82
C ALA A 143 -32.21 15.62 39.06
N VAL A 144 -31.94 14.42 39.56
CA VAL A 144 -32.45 13.93 40.85
C VAL A 144 -31.29 13.27 41.59
N THR A 145 -31.05 13.74 42.81
CA THR A 145 -30.09 13.18 43.76
C THR A 145 -30.84 12.35 44.78
N GLN A 146 -30.39 11.14 45.13
CA GLN A 146 -30.60 10.66 46.50
C GLN A 146 -29.73 9.46 46.93
N SER A 147 -29.34 9.54 48.21
CA SER A 147 -29.06 8.46 49.17
C SER A 147 -27.86 7.54 48.94
N ALA A 148 -27.40 7.01 50.08
CA ALA A 148 -26.21 6.18 50.23
C ALA A 148 -26.56 4.85 50.93
N GLN A 149 -25.50 4.07 51.18
CA GLN A 149 -25.24 3.35 52.45
C GLN A 149 -25.29 1.81 52.40
N ASP A 150 -24.11 1.19 52.26
CA ASP A 150 -23.76 -0.06 52.95
C ASP A 150 -22.22 -0.16 53.14
N PRO A 151 -21.67 -0.33 54.36
CA PRO A 151 -20.24 -0.44 54.61
C PRO A 151 -19.80 -1.82 55.14
N ARG A 152 -19.75 -2.85 54.27
CA ARG A 152 -19.03 -4.12 54.55
C ARG A 152 -18.42 -4.75 53.30
N GLN A 153 -17.09 -4.72 53.20
CA GLN A 153 -16.30 -5.65 52.40
C GLN A 153 -15.07 -6.06 53.21
N ASP A 154 -14.81 -7.36 53.29
CA ASP A 154 -13.72 -7.93 54.08
C ASP A 154 -12.35 -7.69 53.41
N PRO A 155 -11.25 -7.61 54.18
CA PRO A 155 -9.91 -7.43 53.63
C PRO A 155 -9.42 -8.71 52.95
N ILE A 156 -9.80 -8.90 51.68
CA ILE A 156 -9.19 -9.90 50.80
C ILE A 156 -7.69 -9.57 50.69
N ALA A 157 -6.85 -10.50 51.14
CA ALA A 157 -5.40 -10.31 51.15
C ALA A 157 -4.85 -10.09 49.73
N PRO A 158 -3.88 -9.17 49.53
CA PRO A 158 -3.25 -8.99 48.24
C PRO A 158 -2.41 -10.23 47.89
N GLY A 159 -2.94 -11.06 46.99
CA GLY A 159 -2.16 -12.12 46.35
C GLY A 159 -1.00 -11.49 45.60
N ILE A 160 0.23 -11.80 46.00
CA ILE A 160 1.45 -11.32 45.34
C ILE A 160 1.64 -12.14 44.06
N ASP A 161 0.93 -11.75 43.01
CA ASP A 161 0.98 -12.38 41.70
C ASP A 161 2.30 -11.96 41.02
N SER A 162 3.35 -12.75 41.25
CA SER A 162 4.73 -12.47 40.83
C SER A 162 4.94 -12.75 39.34
N GLY A 163 4.26 -11.96 38.50
CA GLY A 163 4.27 -12.01 37.03
C GLY A 163 4.68 -10.67 36.37
N SER A 164 5.67 -9.98 36.94
CA SER A 164 6.09 -8.61 36.54
C SER A 164 6.56 -8.46 35.08
N ASP A 165 7.12 -9.52 34.50
CA ASP A 165 8.03 -9.39 33.36
C ASP A 165 7.30 -9.23 32.01
N GLY A 166 5.97 -9.40 31.99
CA GLY A 166 5.13 -9.20 30.81
C GLY A 166 4.79 -7.73 30.48
N TYR A 167 5.10 -6.77 31.36
CA TYR A 167 4.51 -5.42 31.29
C TYR A 167 5.09 -4.50 30.18
N ASN A 168 6.33 -4.75 29.73
CA ASN A 168 7.08 -3.77 28.93
C ASN A 168 7.02 -3.97 27.41
N SER A 169 6.76 -5.19 26.90
CA SER A 169 6.67 -5.46 25.46
C SER A 169 5.56 -4.63 24.80
N GLY A 170 4.34 -4.69 25.35
CA GLY A 170 3.17 -4.04 24.78
C GLY A 170 3.26 -2.53 24.55
N THR A 171 4.14 -1.82 25.27
CA THR A 171 4.44 -0.39 25.03
C THR A 171 5.34 -0.18 23.82
N TRP A 172 6.37 -1.01 23.63
CA TRP A 172 7.24 -0.94 22.46
C TRP A 172 6.50 -1.33 21.17
N ASP A 173 5.66 -2.37 21.20
CA ASP A 173 4.78 -2.70 20.06
C ASP A 173 3.93 -1.48 19.64
N THR A 174 3.39 -0.76 20.63
CA THR A 174 2.46 0.35 20.41
C THR A 174 3.21 1.59 19.91
N ALA A 175 4.41 1.86 20.43
CA ALA A 175 5.27 2.93 19.95
C ALA A 175 5.74 2.67 18.50
N LEU A 176 6.06 1.42 18.15
CA LEU A 176 6.39 1.02 16.78
C LEU A 176 5.19 1.11 15.84
N GLU A 177 3.99 0.68 16.28
CA GLU A 177 2.75 0.83 15.49
C GLU A 177 2.43 2.31 15.21
N VAL A 178 2.61 3.19 16.20
CA VAL A 178 2.46 4.65 16.04
C VAL A 178 3.53 5.24 15.12
N LEU A 179 4.80 4.83 15.28
CA LEU A 179 5.93 5.33 14.47
C LEU A 179 5.77 4.98 12.99
N VAL A 180 5.52 3.70 12.67
CA VAL A 180 5.31 3.22 11.30
C VAL A 180 4.09 3.90 10.67
N LEU A 181 2.98 4.00 11.41
CA LEU A 181 1.75 4.60 10.92
C LEU A 181 1.87 6.12 10.71
N GLY A 182 2.63 6.81 11.58
CA GLY A 182 2.91 8.24 11.48
C GLY A 182 3.80 8.57 10.28
N MET A 183 4.91 7.85 10.10
CA MET A 183 5.78 8.00 8.90
C MET A 183 5.01 7.69 7.61
N SER A 184 4.14 6.68 7.64
CA SER A 184 3.27 6.31 6.53
C SER A 184 2.32 7.44 6.13
N ASP A 185 1.46 7.88 7.05
CA ASP A 185 0.48 8.93 6.75
C ASP A 185 1.16 10.27 6.38
N GLN A 186 2.34 10.58 6.97
CA GLN A 186 3.17 11.71 6.55
C GLN A 186 3.60 11.57 5.08
N GLN A 187 4.19 10.43 4.68
CA GLN A 187 4.62 10.21 3.30
C GLN A 187 3.44 10.24 2.32
N LEU A 188 2.28 9.70 2.69
CA LEU A 188 1.06 9.77 1.88
C LEU A 188 0.63 11.22 1.63
N ILE A 189 0.63 12.06 2.67
CA ILE A 189 0.26 13.47 2.56
C ILE A 189 1.29 14.26 1.76
N THR A 190 2.60 14.08 1.99
CA THR A 190 3.64 14.80 1.23
C THR A 190 3.71 14.35 -0.23
N GLY A 191 3.56 13.06 -0.52
CA GLY A 191 3.48 12.53 -1.88
C GLY A 191 2.30 13.10 -2.67
N MET A 192 1.13 13.19 -2.03
CA MET A 192 -0.05 13.89 -2.57
C MET A 192 0.20 15.39 -2.77
N ALA A 193 0.87 16.04 -1.82
CA ALA A 193 1.17 17.48 -1.86
C ALA A 193 2.20 17.86 -2.93
N LEU A 194 3.07 16.95 -3.38
CA LEU A 194 3.92 17.15 -4.57
C LEU A 194 3.15 16.86 -5.87
N LEU A 195 2.39 15.77 -5.90
CA LEU A 195 1.77 15.26 -7.13
C LEU A 195 0.55 16.08 -7.57
N ILE A 196 -0.26 16.62 -6.65
CA ILE A 196 -1.41 17.48 -7.00
C ILE A 196 -0.96 18.78 -7.69
N PRO A 197 -0.05 19.61 -7.15
CA PRO A 197 0.45 20.79 -7.84
C PRO A 197 1.12 20.46 -9.16
N THR A 198 1.90 19.37 -9.22
CA THR A 198 2.54 18.90 -10.46
C THR A 198 1.51 18.61 -11.55
N LEU A 199 0.37 17.96 -11.21
CA LEU A 199 -0.73 17.74 -12.14
C LEU A 199 -1.45 19.04 -12.53
N LEU A 200 -1.69 19.96 -11.60
CA LEU A 200 -2.33 21.26 -11.91
C LEU A 200 -1.46 22.13 -12.81
N MET A 201 -0.15 22.18 -12.57
CA MET A 201 0.84 22.81 -13.45
C MET A 201 0.85 22.13 -14.81
N THR A 202 0.82 20.80 -14.87
CA THR A 202 0.77 20.00 -16.12
C THR A 202 -0.49 20.31 -16.95
N MET A 203 -1.66 20.46 -16.30
CA MET A 203 -2.91 20.90 -16.93
C MET A 203 -2.88 22.37 -17.39
N GLY A 204 -1.82 23.12 -17.11
CA GLY A 204 -1.65 24.49 -17.56
C GLY A 204 -2.39 25.54 -16.73
N LEU A 205 -2.77 25.22 -15.49
CA LEU A 205 -3.35 26.20 -14.57
C LEU A 205 -2.39 27.40 -14.43
N HIS A 206 -2.89 28.62 -14.62
CA HIS A 206 -2.10 29.87 -14.68
C HIS A 206 -0.93 29.89 -15.69
N GLY A 207 -0.83 28.92 -16.62
CA GLY A 207 0.24 28.86 -17.63
C GLY A 207 1.58 28.27 -17.16
N LEU A 208 1.66 27.68 -15.96
CA LEU A 208 2.90 27.10 -15.41
C LEU A 208 3.38 25.85 -16.16
N ASN A 209 2.60 25.29 -17.09
CA ASN A 209 3.05 24.19 -17.96
C ASN A 209 4.25 24.57 -18.85
N LYS A 210 4.56 25.86 -18.99
CA LYS A 210 5.76 26.37 -19.68
C LYS A 210 7.04 26.31 -18.83
N THR A 211 6.94 26.41 -17.50
CA THR A 211 8.09 26.46 -16.58
C THR A 211 8.41 25.10 -15.98
N LEU A 212 7.41 24.26 -15.72
CA LEU A 212 7.64 22.91 -15.22
C LEU A 212 8.41 22.07 -16.24
N SER A 213 9.60 21.61 -15.86
CA SER A 213 10.45 20.75 -16.68
C SER A 213 10.02 19.28 -16.64
N VAL A 214 10.33 18.54 -17.71
CA VAL A 214 10.19 17.08 -17.74
C VAL A 214 11.00 16.42 -16.62
N TYR A 215 12.18 16.94 -16.28
CA TYR A 215 12.98 16.46 -15.16
C TYR A 215 12.21 16.52 -13.83
N SER A 216 11.67 17.67 -13.44
CA SER A 216 10.95 17.83 -12.18
C SER A 216 9.72 16.94 -12.10
N PHE A 217 8.97 16.82 -13.21
CA PHE A 217 7.82 15.92 -13.31
C PHE A 217 8.20 14.44 -13.06
N LYS A 218 9.32 13.99 -13.63
CA LYS A 218 9.83 12.62 -13.43
C LYS A 218 10.27 12.38 -11.99
N VAL A 219 10.98 13.34 -11.37
CA VAL A 219 11.37 13.24 -9.94
C VAL A 219 10.14 13.11 -9.04
N VAL A 220 9.15 14.02 -9.17
CA VAL A 220 7.91 13.95 -8.37
C VAL A 220 7.18 12.63 -8.55
N THR A 221 7.08 12.13 -9.77
CA THR A 221 6.41 10.86 -10.05
C THR A 221 7.09 9.69 -9.33
N MET A 222 8.43 9.68 -9.27
CA MET A 222 9.19 8.67 -8.52
C MET A 222 9.06 8.84 -7.01
N LEU A 223 9.12 10.07 -6.47
CA LEU A 223 8.91 10.33 -5.03
C LEU A 223 7.50 9.94 -4.56
N ALA A 224 6.48 10.21 -5.38
CA ALA A 224 5.11 9.79 -5.15
C ALA A 224 4.96 8.25 -5.21
N TYR A 225 5.67 7.58 -6.13
CA TYR A 225 5.73 6.11 -6.18
C TYR A 225 6.31 5.52 -4.88
N PHE A 226 7.44 6.04 -4.37
CA PHE A 226 8.01 5.56 -3.10
C PHE A 226 7.05 5.75 -1.93
N SER A 227 6.44 6.93 -1.83
CA SER A 227 5.39 7.22 -0.84
C SER A 227 4.23 6.22 -0.90
N PHE A 228 3.74 5.88 -2.10
CA PHE A 228 2.68 4.90 -2.26
C PHE A 228 3.10 3.48 -1.85
N ILE A 229 4.32 3.06 -2.22
CA ILE A 229 4.88 1.77 -1.79
C ILE A 229 4.98 1.71 -0.26
N VAL A 230 5.52 2.74 0.40
CA VAL A 230 5.64 2.78 1.86
C VAL A 230 4.28 2.78 2.56
N GLN A 231 3.27 3.43 1.98
CA GLN A 231 1.90 3.36 2.49
C GLN A 231 1.34 1.93 2.37
N LEU A 232 1.59 1.20 1.27
CA LEU A 232 1.24 -0.22 1.17
C LEU A 232 1.98 -1.06 2.23
N CYS A 233 3.30 -0.88 2.37
CA CYS A 233 4.14 -1.58 3.36
C CYS A 233 3.52 -1.45 4.76
N SER A 234 3.31 -0.22 5.21
CA SER A 234 2.78 0.10 6.54
C SER A 234 1.37 -0.44 6.74
N LEU A 235 0.50 -0.42 5.72
CA LEU A 235 -0.83 -1.02 5.80
C LEU A 235 -0.86 -2.55 5.72
N THR A 236 0.18 -3.24 5.23
CA THR A 236 0.28 -4.70 5.39
C THR A 236 0.61 -5.08 6.83
N VAL A 237 1.50 -4.32 7.47
CA VAL A 237 1.98 -4.52 8.84
C VAL A 237 0.93 -4.14 9.90
N VAL A 238 0.36 -2.93 9.81
CA VAL A 238 -0.58 -2.39 10.80
C VAL A 238 -2.00 -2.95 10.56
N LYS A 239 -2.18 -4.25 10.83
CA LYS A 239 -3.35 -5.04 10.40
C LYS A 239 -4.42 -5.25 11.48
N LYS A 240 -4.12 -5.16 12.79
CA LYS A 240 -4.99 -5.73 13.84
C LYS A 240 -5.32 -4.88 15.09
N ARG A 241 -4.49 -3.95 15.56
CA ARG A 241 -4.69 -3.28 16.87
C ARG A 241 -5.67 -2.09 16.83
N THR A 242 -5.77 -1.38 15.70
CA THR A 242 -6.64 -0.22 15.56
C THR A 242 -8.14 -0.57 15.55
N ASN A 243 -8.77 -0.62 16.73
CA ASN A 243 -10.24 -0.60 16.87
C ASN A 243 -10.86 0.76 16.47
N THR A 244 -10.03 1.71 16.01
CA THR A 244 -10.43 2.98 15.41
C THR A 244 -11.59 2.81 14.43
N GLY A 245 -12.59 3.68 14.56
CA GLY A 245 -13.91 3.53 13.94
C GLY A 245 -13.89 3.34 12.43
N ARG A 246 -14.96 2.71 11.91
CA ARG A 246 -15.14 2.39 10.48
C ARG A 246 -14.88 3.58 9.53
N TYR A 247 -15.13 4.80 9.99
CA TYR A 247 -14.88 6.05 9.25
C TYR A 247 -13.38 6.26 8.93
N MET A 248 -12.47 6.16 9.90
CA MET A 248 -11.03 6.41 9.65
C MET A 248 -10.42 5.37 8.70
N ARG A 249 -10.87 4.11 8.80
CA ARG A 249 -10.47 3.04 7.88
C ARG A 249 -10.95 3.30 6.44
N ARG A 250 -12.18 3.79 6.27
CA ARG A 250 -12.69 4.23 4.96
C ARG A 250 -11.97 5.47 4.45
N PHE A 251 -11.69 6.46 5.30
CA PHE A 251 -10.97 7.68 4.93
C PHE A 251 -9.58 7.36 4.37
N ARG A 252 -8.73 6.60 5.09
CA ARG A 252 -7.42 6.18 4.58
C ARG A 252 -7.52 5.41 3.26
N ALA A 253 -8.49 4.50 3.11
CA ALA A 253 -8.71 3.78 1.86
C ALA A 253 -9.09 4.73 0.71
N CYS A 254 -9.99 5.69 0.93
CA CYS A 254 -10.35 6.69 -0.09
C CYS A 254 -9.17 7.60 -0.47
N THR A 255 -8.36 8.04 0.50
CA THR A 255 -7.16 8.85 0.24
C THR A 255 -6.13 8.08 -0.59
N MET A 256 -5.96 6.77 -0.34
CA MET A 256 -5.12 5.92 -1.18
C MET A 256 -5.72 5.63 -2.56
N SER A 257 -7.03 5.43 -2.69
CA SER A 257 -7.70 5.33 -4.00
C SER A 257 -7.41 6.57 -4.84
N LEU A 258 -7.54 7.75 -4.25
CA LEU A 258 -7.27 9.03 -4.91
C LEU A 258 -5.79 9.15 -5.29
N PHE A 259 -4.87 8.87 -4.37
CA PHE A 259 -3.43 8.95 -4.66
C PHE A 259 -3.03 8.00 -5.79
N LEU A 260 -3.53 6.75 -5.76
CA LEU A 260 -3.32 5.78 -6.83
C LEU A 260 -3.88 6.24 -8.18
N SER A 261 -5.10 6.78 -8.20
CA SER A 261 -5.74 7.24 -9.44
C SER A 261 -5.04 8.45 -10.06
N LEU A 262 -4.32 9.24 -9.27
CA LEU A 262 -3.49 10.36 -9.73
C LEU A 262 -2.08 9.88 -10.13
N LEU A 263 -1.51 8.91 -9.40
CA LEU A 263 -0.17 8.36 -9.61
C LEU A 263 -0.07 7.55 -10.92
N VAL A 264 -1.00 6.64 -11.21
CA VAL A 264 -0.90 5.76 -12.39
C VAL A 264 -0.79 6.55 -13.72
N PRO A 265 -1.61 7.59 -13.99
CA PRO A 265 -1.41 8.47 -15.15
C PRO A 265 -0.05 9.15 -15.17
N CYS A 266 0.45 9.63 -14.02
CA CYS A 266 1.78 10.25 -13.95
C CYS A 266 2.89 9.27 -14.32
N MET A 267 2.81 8.01 -13.87
CA MET A 267 3.78 6.96 -14.19
C MET A 267 3.79 6.61 -15.68
N ILE A 268 2.61 6.52 -16.32
CA ILE A 268 2.48 6.27 -17.77
C ILE A 268 3.12 7.41 -18.58
N VAL A 269 2.89 8.67 -18.19
CA VAL A 269 3.50 9.84 -18.84
C VAL A 269 5.01 9.89 -18.60
N SER A 270 5.45 9.69 -17.35
CA SER A 270 6.86 9.74 -16.92
C SER A 270 7.75 8.73 -17.66
N GLU A 271 7.27 7.49 -17.85
CA GLU A 271 8.03 6.44 -18.54
C GLU A 271 7.79 6.37 -20.06
N SER A 272 7.04 7.30 -20.63
CA SER A 272 6.98 7.48 -22.08
C SER A 272 8.38 7.75 -22.68
N VAL A 273 8.59 7.31 -23.92
CA VAL A 273 9.82 7.59 -24.68
C VAL A 273 10.12 9.08 -24.73
N THR A 274 9.09 9.91 -24.91
CA THR A 274 9.24 11.37 -24.95
C THR A 274 9.77 11.94 -23.63
N PHE A 275 9.25 11.52 -22.48
CA PHE A 275 9.70 12.01 -21.17
C PHE A 275 11.04 11.43 -20.74
N ARG A 276 11.37 10.20 -21.17
CA ARG A 276 12.66 9.57 -20.85
C ARG A 276 13.85 10.29 -21.49
N PHE A 277 13.73 10.76 -22.74
CA PHE A 277 14.86 11.33 -23.48
C PHE A 277 14.94 12.86 -23.47
N ASN A 278 13.83 13.59 -23.31
CA ASN A 278 13.80 15.05 -23.39
C ASN A 278 13.65 15.70 -22.00
N SER A 279 14.62 15.50 -21.09
CA SER A 279 14.50 15.97 -19.70
C SER A 279 14.57 17.49 -19.52
N ASN A 280 15.14 18.22 -20.48
CA ASN A 280 15.44 19.66 -20.43
C ASN A 280 14.44 20.54 -21.21
N ILE A 281 13.27 20.00 -21.57
CA ILE A 281 12.16 20.78 -22.16
C ILE A 281 11.00 20.89 -21.15
N SER A 282 10.05 21.78 -21.44
CA SER A 282 8.84 21.91 -20.63
C SER A 282 7.90 20.72 -20.80
N VAL A 283 7.19 20.38 -19.74
CA VAL A 283 6.13 19.35 -19.73
C VAL A 283 5.08 19.63 -20.80
N LYS A 284 4.73 20.91 -21.07
CA LYS A 284 3.83 21.26 -22.18
C LYS A 284 4.33 20.73 -23.52
N CYS A 285 5.57 21.05 -23.89
CA CYS A 285 6.08 20.69 -25.23
C CYS A 285 6.29 19.17 -25.36
N ALA A 286 6.63 18.49 -24.26
CA ALA A 286 6.70 17.04 -24.19
C ALA A 286 5.31 16.35 -24.31
N LEU A 287 4.25 16.97 -23.77
CA LEU A 287 2.87 16.45 -23.93
C LEU A 287 2.29 16.70 -25.33
N GLU A 288 2.58 17.86 -25.93
CA GLU A 288 2.17 18.17 -27.31
C GLU A 288 2.87 17.27 -28.35
N ASN A 289 3.98 16.62 -27.97
CA ASN A 289 4.72 15.65 -28.79
C ASN A 289 4.80 14.28 -28.09
N LEU A 290 3.76 13.86 -27.35
CA LEU A 290 3.79 12.65 -26.54
C LEU A 290 3.73 11.37 -27.39
N HIS A 291 4.89 10.74 -27.57
CA HIS A 291 5.02 9.37 -28.06
C HIS A 291 5.32 8.41 -26.90
N LEU A 292 4.47 7.40 -26.73
CA LEU A 292 4.69 6.26 -25.83
C LEU A 292 5.72 5.27 -26.41
N ILE A 293 5.80 5.19 -27.74
CA ILE A 293 6.67 4.32 -28.56
C ILE A 293 7.06 5.14 -29.81
N ASP A 294 8.33 5.18 -30.20
CA ASP A 294 8.83 5.82 -31.42
C ASP A 294 9.71 4.82 -32.22
N PRO A 295 9.09 3.94 -33.05
CA PRO A 295 9.79 2.83 -33.70
C PRO A 295 10.83 3.29 -34.75
N ASN A 296 10.76 4.55 -35.19
CA ASN A 296 11.56 5.11 -36.29
C ASN A 296 12.87 5.77 -35.82
N ARG A 297 13.26 5.60 -34.54
CA ARG A 297 14.40 6.30 -33.97
C ARG A 297 15.75 5.72 -34.41
N PRO A 298 16.61 6.48 -35.12
CA PRO A 298 17.89 5.96 -35.60
C PRO A 298 18.87 5.72 -34.44
N GLY A 299 19.70 4.69 -34.57
CA GLY A 299 20.72 4.33 -33.57
C GLY A 299 20.20 3.57 -32.35
N TYR A 300 18.95 3.12 -32.37
CA TYR A 300 18.32 2.32 -31.32
C TYR A 300 17.85 0.98 -31.89
N THR A 301 17.94 -0.12 -31.14
CA THR A 301 17.37 -1.42 -31.53
C THR A 301 15.89 -1.43 -31.18
N SER A 302 15.06 -0.76 -31.99
CA SER A 302 13.69 -0.32 -31.64
C SER A 302 12.85 -1.37 -30.89
N ILE A 303 12.90 -2.64 -31.29
CA ILE A 303 12.07 -3.70 -30.71
C ILE A 303 12.53 -4.13 -29.30
N SER A 304 13.83 -4.18 -28.99
CA SER A 304 14.30 -4.70 -27.70
C SER A 304 14.00 -3.72 -26.56
N ASP A 305 14.43 -2.48 -26.72
CA ASP A 305 14.56 -1.55 -25.61
C ASP A 305 13.23 -0.87 -25.28
N GLU A 306 12.40 -0.57 -26.29
CA GLU A 306 11.04 -0.08 -26.07
C GLU A 306 10.17 -1.17 -25.43
N ALA A 307 10.30 -2.44 -25.83
CA ALA A 307 9.60 -3.54 -25.21
C ALA A 307 10.03 -3.76 -23.75
N ILE A 308 11.32 -3.65 -23.44
CA ILE A 308 11.82 -3.70 -22.06
C ILE A 308 11.23 -2.57 -21.22
N ILE A 309 11.17 -1.34 -21.74
CA ILE A 309 10.61 -0.18 -21.01
C ILE A 309 9.10 -0.38 -20.78
N LEU A 310 8.35 -0.76 -21.82
CA LEU A 310 6.91 -0.98 -21.73
C LEU A 310 6.56 -2.15 -20.79
N PHE A 311 7.29 -3.28 -20.90
CA PHE A 311 7.15 -4.41 -19.99
C PHE A 311 7.40 -3.99 -18.54
N ASN A 312 8.47 -3.22 -18.30
CA ASN A 312 8.82 -2.75 -16.97
C ASN A 312 7.74 -1.80 -16.38
N LEU A 313 7.21 -0.89 -17.19
CA LEU A 313 6.08 -0.02 -16.82
C LEU A 313 4.80 -0.83 -16.50
N VAL A 314 4.48 -1.83 -17.33
CA VAL A 314 3.32 -2.71 -17.12
C VAL A 314 3.48 -3.52 -15.84
N VAL A 315 4.63 -4.18 -15.63
CA VAL A 315 4.94 -4.92 -14.40
C VAL A 315 4.81 -4.01 -13.17
N LEU A 316 5.38 -2.80 -13.24
CA LEU A 316 5.34 -1.83 -12.15
C LEU A 316 3.90 -1.39 -11.81
N ILE A 317 3.08 -1.07 -12.81
CA ILE A 317 1.67 -0.71 -12.60
C ILE A 317 0.87 -1.92 -12.09
N SER A 318 1.04 -3.11 -12.68
CA SER A 318 0.37 -4.33 -12.21
C SER A 318 0.72 -4.66 -10.76
N VAL A 319 1.99 -4.53 -10.36
CA VAL A 319 2.45 -4.66 -8.97
C VAL A 319 1.73 -3.70 -8.03
N ILE A 320 1.68 -2.42 -8.38
CA ILE A 320 1.03 -1.36 -7.59
C ILE A 320 -0.46 -1.67 -7.43
N LEU A 321 -1.15 -2.02 -8.53
CA LEU A 321 -2.58 -2.33 -8.55
C LEU A 321 -2.90 -3.61 -7.75
N LEU A 322 -2.09 -4.68 -7.89
CA LEU A 322 -2.28 -5.94 -7.16
C LEU A 322 -2.01 -5.77 -5.65
N GLY A 323 -0.92 -5.07 -5.29
CA GLY A 323 -0.61 -4.75 -3.89
C GLY A 323 -1.71 -3.90 -3.25
N TYR A 324 -2.18 -2.87 -3.95
CA TYR A 324 -3.31 -2.05 -3.52
C TYR A 324 -4.60 -2.84 -3.36
N TYR A 325 -4.97 -3.64 -4.37
CA TYR A 325 -6.15 -4.48 -4.35
C TYR A 325 -6.10 -5.44 -3.16
N ARG A 326 -4.98 -6.15 -2.94
CA ARG A 326 -4.80 -7.06 -1.80
C ARG A 326 -4.99 -6.34 -0.46
N VAL A 327 -4.37 -5.17 -0.27
CA VAL A 327 -4.47 -4.39 0.97
C VAL A 327 -5.87 -3.84 1.21
N VAL A 328 -6.53 -3.27 0.20
CA VAL A 328 -7.82 -2.60 0.36
C VAL A 328 -9.00 -3.57 0.28
N PHE A 329 -8.96 -4.59 -0.57
CA PHE A 329 -9.97 -5.67 -0.56
C PHE A 329 -9.99 -6.40 0.79
N SER A 330 -8.82 -6.76 1.33
CA SER A 330 -8.69 -7.34 2.68
C SER A 330 -9.16 -6.42 3.82
N ARG A 331 -9.38 -5.12 3.57
CA ARG A 331 -9.86 -4.13 4.56
C ARG A 331 -11.33 -3.72 4.37
N LEU A 332 -11.86 -3.81 3.15
CA LEU A 332 -13.24 -3.47 2.80
C LEU A 332 -14.18 -4.68 2.77
N HIS A 333 -13.69 -5.84 2.31
CA HIS A 333 -14.46 -7.06 2.16
C HIS A 333 -14.06 -8.08 3.23
N GLN A 334 -14.75 -8.02 4.38
CA GLN A 334 -14.60 -8.98 5.47
C GLN A 334 -15.31 -10.33 5.18
N THR A 335 -15.91 -10.48 3.99
CA THR A 335 -16.93 -11.48 3.69
C THR A 335 -16.73 -12.10 2.30
N GLY A 336 -15.80 -13.05 2.16
CA GLY A 336 -15.61 -13.82 0.92
C GLY A 336 -14.14 -13.98 0.52
N ASN A 337 -13.48 -14.99 1.07
CA ASN A 337 -12.05 -15.26 0.81
C ASN A 337 -11.79 -15.87 -0.59
N ASN A 338 -12.86 -16.34 -1.26
CA ASN A 338 -12.83 -17.44 -2.21
C ASN A 338 -11.92 -17.22 -3.43
N LEU A 339 -11.89 -16.02 -4.02
CA LEU A 339 -11.09 -15.78 -5.23
C LEU A 339 -9.58 -15.76 -4.93
N GLU A 340 -9.19 -15.09 -3.84
CA GLU A 340 -7.78 -15.02 -3.46
C GLU A 340 -7.34 -16.33 -2.78
N SER A 341 -8.19 -17.09 -2.08
CA SER A 341 -7.80 -18.43 -1.61
C SER A 341 -7.56 -19.35 -2.80
N MET A 342 -8.52 -19.45 -3.72
CA MET A 342 -8.44 -20.28 -4.93
C MET A 342 -7.19 -19.99 -5.79
N PHE A 343 -6.68 -18.76 -5.79
CA PHE A 343 -5.43 -18.43 -6.49
C PHE A 343 -4.18 -19.02 -5.78
N TRP A 344 -4.03 -18.82 -4.47
CA TRP A 344 -2.88 -19.33 -3.71
C TRP A 344 -2.92 -20.86 -3.55
N GLU A 345 -4.12 -21.42 -3.34
CA GLU A 345 -4.44 -22.85 -3.29
C GLU A 345 -4.08 -23.55 -4.61
N ARG A 346 -4.44 -22.96 -5.76
CA ARG A 346 -4.10 -23.48 -7.08
C ARG A 346 -2.60 -23.39 -7.43
N LEU A 347 -1.84 -22.58 -6.69
CA LEU A 347 -0.37 -22.55 -6.76
C LEU A 347 0.30 -23.45 -5.70
N GLY A 348 -0.44 -23.96 -4.70
CA GLY A 348 0.13 -24.69 -3.56
C GLY A 348 0.96 -23.80 -2.61
N LEU A 349 0.64 -22.51 -2.50
CA LEU A 349 1.45 -21.49 -1.81
C LEU A 349 0.69 -20.76 -0.67
N ASP A 350 -0.27 -21.42 -0.02
CA ASP A 350 -1.11 -20.80 1.03
C ASP A 350 -0.32 -20.33 2.28
N ASP A 351 0.78 -20.99 2.64
CA ASP A 351 1.66 -20.51 3.71
C ASP A 351 2.34 -19.18 3.35
N PHE A 352 2.72 -18.99 2.08
CA PHE A 352 3.30 -17.73 1.58
C PHE A 352 2.27 -16.60 1.48
N LYS A 353 0.98 -16.94 1.34
CA LYS A 353 -0.12 -15.96 1.36
C LYS A 353 -0.18 -15.20 2.70
N SER A 354 0.12 -15.89 3.80
CA SER A 354 -0.01 -15.36 5.16
C SER A 354 1.31 -14.84 5.74
N SER A 355 2.46 -15.34 5.26
CA SER A 355 3.79 -14.96 5.73
C SER A 355 4.07 -13.46 5.65
N ILE A 356 4.64 -12.90 6.72
CA ILE A 356 5.10 -11.52 6.79
C ILE A 356 6.46 -11.37 6.09
N LEU A 357 7.34 -12.37 6.20
CA LEU A 357 8.62 -12.42 5.49
C LEU A 357 8.45 -12.23 3.98
N PHE A 358 7.53 -12.99 3.37
CA PHE A 358 7.28 -12.91 1.93
C PHE A 358 6.80 -11.50 1.52
N GLN A 359 5.99 -10.85 2.36
CA GLN A 359 5.60 -9.45 2.15
C GLN A 359 6.82 -8.53 2.23
N ILE A 360 7.68 -8.65 3.24
CA ILE A 360 8.91 -7.85 3.39
C ILE A 360 9.88 -8.04 2.22
N ILE A 361 10.05 -9.27 1.71
CA ILE A 361 10.89 -9.54 0.53
C ILE A 361 10.37 -8.76 -0.69
N TRP A 362 9.06 -8.75 -0.94
CA TRP A 362 8.47 -7.92 -2.00
C TRP A 362 8.65 -6.42 -1.75
N MET A 363 8.48 -5.94 -0.51
CA MET A 363 8.71 -4.52 -0.16
C MET A 363 10.16 -4.10 -0.49
N ILE A 364 11.14 -4.91 -0.09
CA ILE A 364 12.56 -4.68 -0.36
C ILE A 364 12.81 -4.69 -1.87
N PHE A 365 12.29 -5.68 -2.60
CA PHE A 365 12.43 -5.76 -4.05
C PHE A 365 11.89 -4.51 -4.76
N TYR A 366 10.67 -4.06 -4.44
CA TYR A 366 10.07 -2.87 -5.04
C TYR A 366 10.81 -1.58 -4.65
N PHE A 367 11.26 -1.46 -3.39
CA PHE A 367 12.05 -0.32 -2.96
C PHE A 367 13.41 -0.25 -3.69
N VAL A 368 14.17 -1.35 -3.72
CA VAL A 368 15.47 -1.43 -4.40
C VAL A 368 15.32 -1.20 -5.90
N PHE A 369 14.30 -1.78 -6.52
CA PHE A 369 13.98 -1.55 -7.94
C PHE A 369 13.66 -0.07 -8.21
N GLY A 370 12.78 0.56 -7.42
CA GLY A 370 12.47 1.98 -7.54
C GLY A 370 13.72 2.84 -7.35
N LEU A 371 14.50 2.55 -6.30
CA LEU A 371 15.72 3.27 -5.96
C LEU A 371 16.77 3.17 -7.06
N ALA A 372 16.93 2.00 -7.70
CA ALA A 372 17.81 1.83 -8.85
C ALA A 372 17.38 2.67 -10.05
N ASN A 373 16.07 2.78 -10.33
CA ASN A 373 15.55 3.65 -11.40
C ASN A 373 15.78 5.13 -11.08
N LEU A 374 15.50 5.58 -9.83
CA LEU A 374 15.78 6.95 -9.39
C LEU A 374 17.29 7.25 -9.45
N TYR A 375 18.13 6.38 -8.90
CA TYR A 375 19.58 6.55 -8.85
C TYR A 375 20.20 6.61 -10.26
N LYS A 376 19.77 5.73 -11.17
CA LYS A 376 20.16 5.79 -12.59
C LYS A 376 19.74 7.13 -13.21
N PHE A 377 18.49 7.54 -13.04
CA PHE A 377 17.99 8.82 -13.56
C PHE A 377 18.75 10.03 -13.00
N LEU A 378 19.14 9.99 -11.73
CA LEU A 378 19.95 11.03 -11.10
C LEU A 378 21.39 11.03 -11.61
N ILE A 379 22.06 9.88 -11.78
CA ILE A 379 23.41 9.81 -12.38
C ILE A 379 23.38 10.35 -13.82
N ASP A 380 22.43 9.89 -14.64
CA ASP A 380 22.26 10.28 -16.05
C ASP A 380 22.01 11.80 -16.23
N LYS A 381 21.81 12.55 -15.13
CA LYS A 381 21.55 14.00 -15.09
C LYS A 381 22.45 14.78 -14.13
N TYR A 382 23.29 14.14 -13.32
CA TYR A 382 24.04 14.77 -12.22
C TYR A 382 25.04 15.85 -12.72
N ALA A 383 25.49 15.73 -13.97
CA ALA A 383 26.57 16.53 -14.55
C ALA A 383 26.42 18.06 -14.44
N ASP A 384 25.19 18.58 -14.33
CA ASP A 384 24.92 20.03 -14.26
C ASP A 384 24.30 20.49 -12.91
N ILE A 385 24.06 19.61 -11.94
CA ILE A 385 23.28 19.93 -10.71
C ILE A 385 24.18 20.49 -9.56
N GLY A 386 25.42 20.87 -9.86
CA GLY A 386 26.49 21.09 -8.88
C GLY A 386 26.41 22.34 -8.00
N SER A 387 25.38 23.18 -8.12
CA SER A 387 25.30 24.48 -7.42
C SER A 387 23.90 24.88 -6.94
N ILE A 388 22.99 23.94 -6.70
CA ILE A 388 21.66 24.26 -6.14
C ILE A 388 21.79 24.57 -4.64
N GLU A 389 21.58 25.83 -4.29
CA GLU A 389 21.46 26.29 -2.89
C GLU A 389 20.17 25.73 -2.25
N PRO A 390 20.21 25.22 -1.00
CA PRO A 390 19.06 24.56 -0.39
C PRO A 390 17.97 25.57 -0.01
N SER A 391 16.88 25.60 -0.79
CA SER A 391 15.73 26.45 -0.49
C SER A 391 14.98 26.00 0.76
N PHE A 392 14.24 26.92 1.39
CA PHE A 392 13.43 26.62 2.58
C PHE A 392 12.41 25.49 2.33
N GLY A 393 11.85 25.39 1.12
CA GLY A 393 10.95 24.32 0.71
C GLY A 393 11.56 22.92 0.84
N GLN A 394 12.87 22.79 0.60
CA GLN A 394 13.60 21.53 0.73
C GLN A 394 13.81 21.09 2.20
N LEU A 395 13.81 22.04 3.16
CA LEU A 395 14.03 21.76 4.58
C LEU A 395 12.75 21.32 5.31
N VAL A 396 11.57 21.77 4.87
CA VAL A 396 10.30 21.44 5.52
C VAL A 396 10.03 19.92 5.58
N PRO A 397 10.21 19.12 4.50
CA PRO A 397 10.08 17.66 4.57
C PRO A 397 11.04 17.00 5.57
N LEU A 398 12.25 17.54 5.72
CA LEU A 398 13.27 17.02 6.64
C LEU A 398 12.88 17.28 8.12
N PHE A 399 12.40 18.48 8.44
CA PHE A 399 11.90 18.80 9.79
C PHE A 399 10.62 18.01 10.14
N LEU A 400 9.71 17.83 9.19
CA LEU A 400 8.49 17.03 9.41
C LEU A 400 8.82 15.56 9.75
N LEU A 401 9.93 15.01 9.25
CA LEU A 401 10.41 13.66 9.53
C LEU A 401 10.63 13.39 11.04
N VAL A 402 10.78 14.44 11.86
CA VAL A 402 10.93 14.32 13.33
C VAL A 402 9.60 14.02 14.03
N TYR A 403 8.46 14.41 13.45
CA TYR A 403 7.15 14.33 14.11
C TYR A 403 6.70 12.90 14.50
N PRO A 404 6.86 11.86 13.65
CA PRO A 404 6.54 10.48 14.03
C PRO A 404 7.36 9.96 15.21
N PHE A 405 8.63 10.38 15.33
CA PHE A 405 9.49 10.01 16.46
C PHE A 405 9.04 10.67 17.77
N ILE A 406 8.65 11.94 17.74
CA ILE A 406 8.09 12.61 18.93
C ILE A 406 6.81 11.89 19.39
N SER A 407 5.90 11.56 18.46
CA SER A 407 4.67 10.84 18.81
C SER A 407 4.92 9.43 19.37
N ALA A 408 5.94 8.71 18.86
CA ALA A 408 6.35 7.43 19.40
C ALA A 408 7.02 7.54 20.79
N LEU A 409 7.88 8.55 20.99
CA LEU A 409 8.52 8.84 22.28
C LEU A 409 7.50 9.20 23.35
N GLU A 410 6.45 9.96 23.00
CA GLU A 410 5.35 10.30 23.93
C GLU A 410 4.61 9.05 24.44
N VAL A 411 4.45 8.02 23.60
CA VAL A 411 3.85 6.72 24.00
C VAL A 411 4.77 5.97 24.97
N VAL A 412 6.09 6.10 24.84
CA VAL A 412 7.06 5.48 25.76
C VAL A 412 7.16 6.28 27.08
N SER A 413 7.17 7.61 27.04
CA SER A 413 7.36 8.49 28.21
C SER A 413 6.10 8.74 29.04
N ARG A 414 4.98 8.11 28.71
CA ARG A 414 3.73 8.09 29.49
C ARG A 414 3.66 6.89 30.47
N LYS A 415 4.77 6.17 30.64
CA LYS A 415 5.03 5.13 31.65
C LYS A 415 6.16 5.57 32.57
#